data_AF-A0A661W0C8-F1
#
_entry.id   AF-A0A661W0C8-F1
#
_cell.length_a   1.000
_cell.length_b   1.000
_cell.length_c   1.000
_cell.angle_alpha   90.00
_cell.angle_beta   90.00
_cell.angle_gamma   90.00
#
_symmetry.space_group_name_H-M   'P 1'
#
loop_
_entity.id
_entity.type
_entity.pdbx_description
1 polymer ?
#
loop_
_entity_poly.entity_id
_entity_poly.type
_entity_poly.pdbx_seq_one_letter_code
_entity_poly.pdbx_strand_id
1 'polypeptide(L)'
;MRLTTYHPGVAVEKIRAKTGFTLEIAPDLHETEPPTVEEVRLLREVIDPLGIRRLETLSGAARKRALREILAKEGLLTSRLTTRHLDADER
;
A
#
# COMPACT_ATOMS: atom_id res chain seq x y z
N MET A 1 -24.28 7.46 -8.95
CA MET A 1 -23.04 6.65 -8.77
C MET A 1 -23.44 5.28 -8.26
N ARG A 2 -22.68 4.23 -8.62
CA ARG A 2 -23.04 2.83 -8.32
C ARG A 2 -21.90 2.11 -7.60
N LEU A 3 -22.24 1.34 -6.56
CA LEU A 3 -21.33 0.45 -5.85
C LEU A 3 -21.27 -0.90 -6.57
N THR A 4 -20.08 -1.29 -7.04
CA THR A 4 -19.84 -2.52 -7.80
C THR A 4 -19.15 -3.61 -6.98
N THR A 5 -18.18 -3.23 -6.14
CA THR A 5 -17.53 -4.11 -5.16
C THR A 5 -17.26 -3.36 -3.86
N TYR A 6 -16.94 -4.09 -2.78
CA TYR A 6 -16.56 -3.51 -1.49
C TYR A 6 -15.40 -4.28 -0.86
N HIS A 7 -14.50 -3.60 -0.15
CA HIS A 7 -13.38 -4.30 0.47
C HIS A 7 -13.85 -5.21 1.62
N PRO A 8 -13.20 -6.39 1.81
CA PRO A 8 -13.53 -7.31 2.88
C PRO A 8 -13.58 -6.63 4.27
N GLY A 9 -14.58 -7.02 5.07
CA GLY A 9 -14.79 -6.46 6.42
C GLY A 9 -15.46 -5.06 6.44
N VAL A 10 -15.93 -4.55 5.31
CA VAL A 10 -16.69 -3.29 5.23
C VAL A 10 -18.14 -3.56 4.88
N ALA A 11 -19.05 -3.32 5.83
CA ALA A 11 -20.49 -3.43 5.59
C ALA A 11 -21.01 -2.36 4.61
N VAL A 12 -21.96 -2.71 3.74
CA VAL A 12 -22.57 -1.79 2.75
C VAL A 12 -23.23 -0.59 3.43
N GLU A 13 -23.83 -0.81 4.61
CA GLU A 13 -24.46 0.22 5.43
C GLU A 13 -23.45 1.29 5.84
N LYS A 14 -22.22 0.88 6.19
CA LYS A 14 -21.12 1.80 6.54
C LYS A 14 -20.69 2.63 5.34
N ILE A 15 -20.70 2.06 4.13
CA ILE A 15 -20.39 2.78 2.89
C ILE A 15 -21.45 3.83 2.63
N ARG A 16 -22.74 3.46 2.72
CA ARG A 16 -23.86 4.41 2.56
C ARG A 16 -23.80 5.55 3.57
N ALA A 17 -23.57 5.25 4.85
CA ALA A 17 -23.49 6.26 5.91
C ALA A 17 -22.32 7.25 5.71
N LYS A 18 -21.26 6.84 5.00
CA LYS A 18 -20.10 7.68 4.69
C LYS A 18 -20.17 8.34 3.31
N THR A 19 -21.27 8.18 2.59
CA THR A 19 -21.47 8.73 1.24
C THR A 19 -22.56 9.80 1.28
N GLY A 20 -22.25 11.03 0.84
CA GLY A 20 -23.17 12.17 0.91
C GLY A 20 -24.32 12.17 -0.11
N PHE A 21 -24.52 11.06 -0.83
CA PHE A 21 -25.56 10.90 -1.85
C PHE A 21 -26.00 9.43 -1.92
N THR A 22 -27.16 9.19 -2.51
CA THR A 22 -27.70 7.83 -2.70
C THR A 22 -26.83 7.00 -3.64
N LEU A 23 -26.46 5.80 -3.22
CA LEU A 23 -25.73 4.82 -4.02
C LEU A 23 -26.68 3.81 -4.66
N GLU A 24 -26.59 3.65 -5.98
CA GLU A 24 -27.13 2.48 -6.66
C GLU A 24 -26.27 1.26 -6.30
N ILE A 25 -26.89 0.09 -6.16
CA ILE A 25 -26.18 -1.15 -5.85
C ILE A 25 -26.19 -2.04 -7.09
N ALA A 26 -25.02 -2.53 -7.51
CA ALA A 26 -24.93 -3.48 -8.60
C ALA A 26 -25.61 -4.82 -8.20
N PRO A 27 -26.31 -5.50 -9.14
CA PRO A 27 -27.00 -6.76 -8.84
C PRO A 27 -26.04 -7.90 -8.46
N ASP A 28 -24.79 -7.81 -8.91
CA ASP A 28 -23.69 -8.73 -8.69
C ASP A 28 -22.70 -8.21 -7.63
N LEU A 29 -23.14 -7.34 -6.70
CA LEU A 29 -22.28 -6.79 -5.66
C LEU A 29 -21.59 -7.90 -4.84
N HIS A 30 -20.26 -7.88 -4.80
CA HIS A 30 -19.43 -8.83 -4.08
C HIS A 30 -18.22 -8.14 -3.41
N GLU A 31 -17.53 -8.88 -2.54
CA GLU A 31 -16.27 -8.41 -1.96
C GLU A 31 -15.20 -8.25 -3.04
N THR A 32 -14.35 -7.23 -2.92
CA THR A 32 -13.20 -7.06 -3.80
C THR A 32 -12.30 -8.30 -3.70
N GLU A 33 -12.02 -8.92 -4.84
CA GLU A 33 -11.13 -10.07 -4.90
C GLU A 33 -9.76 -9.75 -4.28
N PRO A 34 -9.21 -10.65 -3.43
CA PRO A 34 -7.89 -10.45 -2.86
C PRO A 34 -6.81 -10.54 -3.96
N PRO A 35 -5.69 -9.82 -3.80
CA PRO A 35 -4.58 -9.95 -4.74
C PRO A 35 -3.98 -11.36 -4.68
N THR A 36 -3.47 -11.82 -5.82
CA THR A 36 -2.73 -13.07 -5.92
C THR A 36 -1.41 -13.02 -5.15
N VAL A 37 -0.85 -14.20 -4.86
CA VAL A 37 0.47 -14.31 -4.20
C VAL A 37 1.56 -13.59 -5.00
N GLU A 38 1.52 -13.68 -6.32
CA GLU A 38 2.52 -13.04 -7.20
C GLU A 38 2.38 -11.52 -7.21
N GLU A 39 1.15 -10.99 -7.26
CA GLU A 39 0.93 -9.54 -7.16
C GLU A 39 1.40 -8.99 -5.80
N VAL A 40 1.15 -9.74 -4.72
CA VAL A 40 1.63 -9.39 -3.38
C VAL A 40 3.16 -9.38 -3.34
N ARG A 41 3.81 -10.36 -3.97
CA ARG A 41 5.28 -10.44 -4.07
C ARG A 41 5.84 -9.26 -4.85
N LEU A 42 5.32 -9.00 -6.06
CA LEU A 42 5.73 -7.87 -6.90
C LEU A 42 5.59 -6.54 -6.15
N LEU A 43 4.45 -6.33 -5.47
CA LEU A 43 4.22 -5.12 -4.70
C LEU A 43 5.25 -4.95 -3.58
N ARG A 44 5.55 -6.00 -2.81
CA ARG A 44 6.39 -5.93 -1.61
C ARG A 44 7.89 -6.00 -1.88
N GLU A 45 8.30 -6.58 -3.01
CA GLU A 45 9.72 -6.85 -3.28
C GLU A 45 10.27 -6.03 -4.45
N VAL A 46 9.41 -5.65 -5.41
CA VAL A 46 9.84 -5.02 -6.67
C VAL A 46 9.35 -3.57 -6.77
N ILE A 47 8.04 -3.35 -6.58
CA ILE A 47 7.40 -2.07 -6.88
C ILE A 47 7.49 -1.11 -5.69
N ASP A 48 7.10 -1.57 -4.50
CA ASP A 48 7.12 -0.77 -3.27
C ASP A 48 7.88 -1.49 -2.13
N PRO A 49 9.19 -1.77 -2.30
CA PRO A 49 9.98 -2.50 -1.32
C PRO A 49 10.15 -1.74 0.01
N LEU A 50 9.98 -0.41 -0.01
CA LEU A 50 10.04 0.41 1.20
C LEU A 50 8.69 0.50 1.94
N GLY A 51 7.59 0.11 1.29
CA GLY A 51 6.24 0.16 1.87
C GLY A 51 5.69 1.59 1.95
N ILE A 52 6.05 2.46 1.01
CA ILE A 52 5.62 3.85 0.90
C ILE A 52 4.10 3.96 0.86
N ARG A 53 3.40 3.06 0.15
CA ARG A 53 1.93 3.08 0.02
C ARG A 53 1.20 3.08 1.37
N ARG A 54 1.84 2.53 2.41
CA ARG A 54 1.25 2.49 3.77
C ARG A 54 0.96 3.91 4.29
N LEU A 55 1.72 4.91 3.83
CA LEU A 55 1.53 6.31 4.21
C LEU A 55 0.21 6.90 3.71
N GLU A 56 -0.44 6.31 2.70
CA GLU A 56 -1.72 6.77 2.14
C GLU A 56 -2.89 6.56 3.12
N THR A 57 -2.79 5.54 3.98
CA THR A 57 -3.87 5.17 4.92
C THR A 57 -3.58 5.57 6.37
N LEU A 58 -2.35 6.00 6.67
CA LEU A 58 -1.94 6.42 8.00
C LEU A 58 -2.07 7.94 8.18
N SER A 59 -2.39 8.36 9.40
CA SER A 59 -2.43 9.78 9.80
C SER A 59 -1.66 10.03 11.11
N GLY A 60 -1.41 11.31 11.40
CA GLY A 60 -0.82 11.78 12.66
C GLY A 60 0.49 11.10 13.06
N ALA A 61 0.58 10.71 14.33
CA ALA A 61 1.78 10.10 14.90
C ALA A 61 2.16 8.77 14.24
N ALA A 62 1.18 7.98 13.77
CA ALA A 62 1.44 6.72 13.10
C ALA A 62 2.14 6.93 11.75
N ARG A 63 1.67 7.91 10.97
CA ARG A 63 2.32 8.30 9.70
C ARG A 63 3.75 8.78 9.92
N LYS A 64 3.98 9.62 10.94
CA LYS A 64 5.32 10.13 11.27
C LYS A 64 6.29 9.00 11.63
N ARG A 65 5.85 7.98 12.36
CA ARG A 65 6.69 6.81 12.68
C ARG A 65 7.04 6.01 11.43
N ALA A 66 6.05 5.66 10.62
CA ALA A 66 6.26 4.92 9.38
C ALA A 66 7.22 5.65 8.43
N LEU A 67 7.11 6.98 8.31
CA LEU A 67 8.01 7.78 7.49
C LEU A 67 9.47 7.71 7.96
N ARG A 68 9.73 7.75 9.27
CA ARG A 68 11.09 7.60 9.80
C ARG A 68 11.67 6.21 9.53
N GLU A 69 10.86 5.17 9.65
CA GLU A 69 11.27 3.80 9.33
C GLU A 69 11.64 3.66 7.85
N ILE A 70 10.86 4.28 6.96
CA ILE A 70 11.13 4.32 5.51
C ILE A 70 12.47 5.00 5.23
N LEU A 71 12.69 6.22 5.77
CA LEU A 71 13.93 6.97 5.54
C LEU A 71 15.16 6.22 6.08
N ALA A 72 15.02 5.54 7.22
CA ALA A 72 16.11 4.71 7.77
C ALA A 72 16.44 3.53 6.85
N LYS A 73 15.44 2.85 6.29
CA LYS A 73 15.63 1.75 5.33
C LYS A 73 16.26 2.24 4.03
N GLU A 74 15.83 3.39 3.52
CA GLU A 74 16.39 4.01 2.33
C GLU A 74 17.88 4.34 2.52
N GLY A 75 18.27 4.97 3.63
CA GLY A 75 19.68 5.24 3.93
C GLY A 75 20.55 3.98 4.00
N LEU A 76 20.01 2.87 4.52
CA LEU A 76 20.71 1.57 4.52
C LEU A 76 20.84 0.97 3.11
N LEU A 77 19.86 1.15 2.24
CA LEU A 77 19.95 0.68 0.85
C LEU A 77 20.99 1.48 0.07
N THR A 78 20.97 2.81 0.21
CA THR A 78 21.92 3.70 -0.46
C THR A 78 23.35 3.37 -0.05
N SER A 79 23.63 3.26 1.26
CA SER A 79 24.96 2.89 1.74
C SER A 79 25.45 1.53 1.21
N ARG A 80 24.59 0.50 1.19
CA ARG A 80 24.92 -0.82 0.61
C ARG A 80 25.20 -0.80 -0.89
N LEU A 81 24.60 0.12 -1.63
CA LEU A 81 24.87 0.29 -3.06
C LEU A 81 26.22 0.99 -3.27
N THR A 82 26.54 2.00 -2.46
CA THR A 82 27.81 2.71 -2.54
C THR A 82 29.00 1.82 -2.18
N THR A 83 28.92 0.99 -1.13
CA THR A 83 29.99 0.04 -0.77
C THR A 83 30.25 -0.98 -1.88
N ARG A 84 29.19 -1.56 -2.46
CA ARG A 84 29.33 -2.53 -3.56
C ARG A 84 29.94 -1.94 -4.83
N HIS A 85 29.76 -0.64 -5.07
CA HIS A 85 30.37 0.04 -6.21
C HIS A 85 31.87 0.27 -6.01
N LEU A 86 32.29 0.64 -4.80
CA LEU A 86 33.71 0.81 -4.46
C LEU A 86 34.49 -0.51 -4.54
N ASP A 87 33.91 -1.62 -4.10
CA ASP A 87 34.55 -2.96 -4.17
C ASP A 87 34.65 -3.53 -5.60
N ALA A 88 33.89 -2.97 -6.55
CA ALA A 88 33.85 -3.42 -7.95
C ALA A 88 34.85 -2.69 -8.85
N ASP A 89 35.28 -1.48 -8.48
CA ASP A 89 36.23 -0.65 -9.22
C ASP A 89 37.72 -0.96 -8.87
N GLU A 90 37.98 -1.76 -7.83
CA GLU A 90 39.33 -2.18 -7.40
C GLU A 90 39.82 -3.50 -8.03
N ARG A 91 39.21 -4.01 -9.12
CA ARG A 91 39.63 -5.25 -9.81
C ARG A 91 39.89 -5.09 -11.30
#